data_AF-A0A416REM1-F1
#
_entry.id   AF-A0A416REM1-F1
#
_cell.length_a   1.000
_cell.length_b   1.000
_cell.length_c   1.000
_cell.angle_alpha   90.00
_cell.angle_beta   90.00
_cell.angle_gamma   90.00
#
_symmetry.space_group_name_H-M   'P 1'
#
loop_
_entity.id
_entity.type
_entity.pdbx_description
1 polymer ?
#
loop_
_entity_poly.entity_id
_entity_poly.type
_entity_poly.pdbx_seq_one_letter_code
_entity_poly.pdbx_strand_id
1 'polypeptide(L)'
;MSEMLLNGLPFDDYLEKYEIFEKTKQCMMRYLKNWYDDNPEDFQKEMRADYRSVAKTYQFKRKIAAFEKNYMYDTPLLCIAFSMDIYDDEGDFVAIYTAIFDLDGNYIDDLMR
;
A
#
# COMPACT_ATOMS: atom_id res chain seq x y z
N MET A 1 -11.96 11.52 -21.76
CA MET A 1 -12.02 11.30 -20.30
C MET A 1 -11.76 12.65 -19.66
N SER A 2 -12.65 13.15 -18.78
CA SER A 2 -12.35 14.36 -18.01
C SER A 2 -11.25 14.00 -17.02
N GLU A 3 -10.18 14.80 -16.98
CA GLU A 3 -9.10 14.62 -16.02
C GLU A 3 -9.64 14.88 -14.61
N MET A 4 -9.50 13.90 -13.71
CA MET A 4 -9.92 14.05 -12.33
C MET A 4 -8.89 14.94 -11.63
N LEU A 5 -9.34 16.08 -11.11
CA LEU A 5 -8.49 17.02 -10.38
C LEU A 5 -8.61 16.80 -8.88
N LEU A 6 -7.47 16.62 -8.20
CA LEU A 6 -7.36 16.60 -6.76
C LEU A 6 -6.55 17.81 -6.30
N ASN A 7 -7.15 18.69 -5.51
CA ASN A 7 -6.57 19.99 -5.14
C ASN A 7 -6.10 20.82 -6.36
N GLY A 8 -6.82 20.71 -7.48
CA GLY A 8 -6.51 21.42 -8.72
C GLY A 8 -5.41 20.78 -9.58
N LEU A 9 -4.88 19.61 -9.19
CA LEU A 9 -3.88 18.87 -9.95
C LEU A 9 -4.49 17.62 -10.59
N PRO A 10 -4.06 17.22 -11.81
CA PRO A 10 -4.31 15.89 -12.33
C PRO A 10 -3.97 14.81 -11.30
N PHE A 11 -4.76 13.74 -11.26
CA PHE A 11 -4.59 12.71 -10.24
C PHE A 11 -3.19 12.08 -10.25
N ASP A 12 -2.64 11.80 -11.43
CA ASP A 12 -1.28 11.23 -11.54
C ASP A 12 -0.21 12.21 -11.06
N ASP A 13 -0.32 13.50 -11.41
CA ASP A 13 0.58 14.57 -10.92
C ASP A 13 0.50 14.72 -9.40
N TYR A 14 -0.70 14.55 -8.82
CA TYR A 14 -0.87 14.53 -7.37
C TYR A 14 -0.11 13.34 -6.76
N LEU A 15 -0.29 12.12 -7.29
CA LEU A 15 0.39 10.93 -6.76
C LEU A 15 1.92 11.07 -6.83
N GLU A 16 2.44 11.70 -7.89
CA GLU A 16 3.86 12.02 -8.04
C GLU A 16 4.31 13.09 -7.04
N LYS A 17 3.61 14.23 -6.97
CA LYS A 17 3.93 15.34 -6.07
C LYS A 17 4.05 14.90 -4.60
N TYR A 18 3.17 14.02 -4.16
CA TYR A 18 3.12 13.54 -2.79
C TYR A 18 3.91 12.23 -2.56
N GLU A 19 4.60 11.74 -3.60
CA GLU A 19 5.42 10.52 -3.58
C GLU A 19 4.64 9.29 -3.08
N ILE A 20 3.35 9.21 -3.40
CA ILE A 20 2.42 8.22 -2.82
C ILE A 20 2.92 6.79 -3.07
N PHE A 21 3.47 6.51 -4.25
CA PHE A 21 4.01 5.20 -4.56
C PHE A 21 5.20 4.81 -3.68
N GLU A 22 6.19 5.71 -3.54
CA GLU A 22 7.40 5.41 -2.77
C GLU A 22 7.06 5.30 -1.28
N LYS A 23 6.19 6.18 -0.77
CA LYS A 23 5.66 6.07 0.60
C LYS A 23 4.91 4.76 0.81
N THR A 24 4.09 4.32 -0.14
CA THR A 24 3.37 3.04 -0.06
C THR A 24 4.34 1.88 0.06
N LYS A 25 5.41 1.86 -0.75
CA LYS A 25 6.45 0.82 -0.68
C LYS A 25 7.16 0.82 0.68
N GLN A 26 7.49 1.99 1.21
CA GLN A 26 8.13 2.11 2.52
C GLN A 26 7.20 1.63 3.66
N CYS A 27 5.92 2.01 3.62
CA CYS A 27 4.93 1.56 4.59
C CYS A 27 4.75 0.04 4.52
N MET A 28 4.66 -0.54 3.32
CA MET A 28 4.58 -1.99 3.10
C MET A 28 5.78 -2.73 3.70
N MET A 29 7.01 -2.26 3.43
CA MET A 29 8.20 -2.92 3.98
C MET A 29 8.24 -2.83 5.51
N ARG A 30 7.81 -1.71 6.09
CA ARG A 30 7.68 -1.55 7.54
C ARG A 30 6.61 -2.48 8.11
N TYR A 31 5.44 -2.58 7.47
CA TYR A 31 4.37 -3.50 7.86
C TYR A 31 4.87 -4.94 7.89
N LEU A 32 5.50 -5.40 6.80
CA LEU A 32 6.05 -6.75 6.69
C LEU A 32 7.12 -7.01 7.77
N LYS A 33 7.97 -6.03 8.06
CA LYS A 33 8.99 -6.14 9.11
C LYS A 33 8.36 -6.28 10.49
N ASN A 34 7.37 -5.45 10.80
CA ASN A 34 6.66 -5.49 12.08
C ASN A 34 5.95 -6.84 12.27
N TRP A 35 5.24 -7.33 11.25
CA TRP A 35 4.60 -8.64 11.31
C TRP A 35 5.61 -9.77 11.54
N TYR A 36 6.75 -9.75 10.85
CA TYR A 36 7.82 -10.71 11.08
C TYR A 36 8.41 -10.64 12.49
N ASP A 37 8.57 -9.44 13.05
CA ASP A 37 9.11 -9.25 14.40
C ASP A 37 8.13 -9.71 15.49
N ASP A 38 6.83 -9.45 15.29
CA ASP A 38 5.78 -9.78 16.25
C ASP A 38 5.41 -11.28 16.21
N ASN A 39 5.35 -11.88 15.02
CA ASN A 39 4.99 -13.28 14.83
C ASN A 39 5.69 -13.91 13.60
N PRO A 40 6.97 -14.31 13.73
CA PRO A 40 7.76 -14.81 12.61
C PRO A 40 7.24 -16.13 12.03
N GLU A 41 6.62 -16.99 12.84
CA GLU A 41 6.08 -18.29 12.38
C GLU A 41 4.87 -18.09 11.45
N ASP A 42 3.93 -17.23 11.86
CA ASP A 42 2.76 -16.87 11.06
C ASP A 42 3.18 -16.12 9.79
N PHE A 43 4.11 -15.16 9.91
CA PHE A 43 4.68 -14.47 8.76
C PHE A 43 5.27 -15.45 7.75
N GLN A 44 6.16 -16.35 8.19
CA GLN A 44 6.81 -17.31 7.28
C GLN A 44 5.82 -18.29 6.65
N LYS A 45 4.73 -18.62 7.35
CA LYS A 45 3.67 -19.47 6.81
C LYS A 45 2.90 -18.78 5.70
N GLU A 46 2.45 -17.55 5.92
CA GLU A 46 1.62 -16.80 4.96
C GLU A 46 2.48 -16.26 3.80
N MET A 47 3.65 -15.70 4.11
CA MET A 47 4.59 -15.17 3.14
C MET A 47 5.51 -16.23 2.55
N ARG A 48 5.44 -17.50 2.99
CA ARG A 48 6.25 -18.63 2.49
C ARG A 48 7.78 -18.44 2.55
N ALA A 49 8.25 -17.40 3.24
CA ALA A 49 9.65 -17.00 3.32
C ALA A 49 9.90 -16.10 4.53
N ASP A 50 11.15 -15.98 4.96
CA ASP A 50 11.56 -14.99 5.97
C ASP A 50 11.54 -13.55 5.40
N TYR A 51 11.51 -12.54 6.27
CA TYR A 51 11.46 -11.14 5.86
C TYR A 51 12.61 -10.72 4.92
N ARG A 52 13.83 -11.21 5.14
CA ARG A 52 14.98 -10.85 4.30
C ARG A 52 14.83 -11.42 2.90
N SER A 53 14.30 -12.64 2.80
CA SER A 53 13.98 -13.28 1.52
C SER A 53 12.88 -12.51 0.80
N VAL A 54 11.75 -12.22 1.46
CA VAL A 54 10.66 -11.39 0.91
C VAL A 54 11.19 -10.05 0.38
N ALA A 55 11.95 -9.31 1.20
CA ALA A 55 12.48 -8.00 0.82
C ALA A 55 13.41 -8.02 -0.41
N LYS A 56 14.02 -9.18 -0.71
CA LYS A 56 15.03 -9.33 -1.76
C LYS A 56 14.47 -9.96 -3.03
N THR A 57 13.57 -10.92 -2.92
CA THR A 57 13.18 -11.78 -4.05
C THR A 57 11.75 -11.55 -4.51
N TYR A 58 10.88 -10.98 -3.67
CA TYR A 58 9.46 -10.83 -4.01
C TYR A 58 9.25 -9.65 -4.95
N GLN A 59 8.19 -9.73 -5.75
CA GLN A 59 7.81 -8.68 -6.69
C GLN A 59 6.65 -7.88 -6.13
N PHE A 60 6.85 -6.56 -6.01
CA PHE A 60 5.82 -5.64 -5.55
C PHE A 60 5.33 -4.78 -6.72
N LYS A 61 4.10 -5.02 -7.18
CA LYS A 61 3.56 -4.40 -8.39
C LYS A 61 2.46 -3.40 -8.05
N ARG A 62 2.51 -2.20 -8.65
CA ARG A 62 1.43 -1.21 -8.55
C ARG A 62 0.14 -1.83 -9.10
N LYS A 63 -0.95 -1.73 -8.35
CA LYS A 63 -2.23 -2.30 -8.75
C LYS A 63 -3.24 -1.22 -9.08
N ILE A 64 -3.57 -0.40 -8.09
CA ILE A 64 -4.63 0.61 -8.19
C ILE A 64 -4.34 1.77 -7.25
N ALA A 65 -4.70 2.97 -7.70
CA ALA A 65 -4.82 4.15 -6.86
C ALA A 65 -6.28 4.60 -6.91
N ALA A 66 -6.86 4.91 -5.75
CA ALA A 66 -8.24 5.33 -5.63
C ALA A 66 -8.34 6.57 -4.74
N PHE A 67 -9.17 7.52 -5.14
CA PHE A 67 -9.68 8.56 -4.26
C PHE A 67 -10.98 8.04 -3.63
N GLU A 68 -11.03 8.02 -2.31
CA GLU A 68 -12.11 7.42 -1.55
C GLU A 68 -12.75 8.44 -0.61
N LYS A 69 -14.07 8.31 -0.43
CA LYS A 69 -14.82 8.95 0.64
C LYS A 69 -15.44 7.86 1.52
N ASN A 70 -14.82 7.59 2.65
CA ASN A 70 -15.21 6.51 3.55
C ASN A 70 -16.23 6.99 4.60
N TYR A 71 -17.43 6.43 4.58
CA TYR A 71 -18.54 6.80 5.46
C TYR A 71 -18.62 5.98 6.77
N MET A 72 -17.63 5.12 7.04
CA MET A 72 -17.60 4.31 8.27
C MET A 72 -17.27 5.11 9.54
N TYR A 73 -16.84 6.37 9.39
CA TYR A 73 -16.46 7.27 10.48
C TYR A 73 -17.53 8.35 10.73
N ASP A 74 -17.58 8.89 11.94
CA ASP A 74 -18.53 9.95 12.35
C ASP A 74 -18.51 11.15 11.39
N THR A 75 -17.34 11.51 10.88
CA THR A 75 -17.18 12.40 9.73
C THR A 75 -16.57 11.61 8.58
N PRO A 76 -17.16 11.62 7.37
CA PRO A 76 -16.63 10.86 6.25
C PRO A 76 -15.17 11.23 5.96
N LEU A 77 -14.30 10.24 5.96
CA LEU A 77 -12.87 10.42 5.70
C LEU A 77 -12.65 10.48 4.19
N LEU A 78 -12.04 11.57 3.72
CA LEU A 78 -11.52 11.68 2.36
C LEU A 78 -10.07 11.21 2.36
N CYS A 79 -9.76 10.18 1.58
CA CYS A 79 -8.44 9.59 1.56
C CYS A 79 -8.03 9.08 0.17
N ILE A 80 -6.74 8.82 0.04
CA ILE A 80 -6.15 8.12 -1.09
C ILE A 80 -5.79 6.72 -0.65
N ALA A 81 -6.33 5.71 -1.33
CA ALA A 81 -5.91 4.33 -1.19
C ALA A 81 -4.98 3.98 -2.35
N PHE A 82 -3.81 3.42 -2.03
CA PHE A 82 -2.88 2.92 -3.03
C PHE A 82 -2.54 1.47 -2.72
N SER A 83 -2.88 0.58 -3.64
CA SER A 83 -2.67 -0.86 -3.49
C SER A 83 -1.52 -1.39 -4.34
N MET A 84 -0.83 -2.37 -3.78
CA MET A 84 0.22 -3.14 -4.43
C MET A 84 -0.06 -4.62 -4.31
N ASP A 85 0.07 -5.34 -5.41
CA ASP A 85 0.11 -6.81 -5.40
C ASP A 85 1.51 -7.28 -5.00
N ILE A 86 1.55 -8.28 -4.13
CA ILE A 86 2.76 -8.97 -3.70
C ILE A 86 2.78 -10.34 -4.35
N TYR A 87 3.85 -10.63 -5.09
CA TYR A 87 4.12 -11.95 -5.66
C TYR A 87 5.41 -12.51 -5.07
N ASP A 88 5.44 -13.81 -4.83
CA ASP A 88 6.66 -14.49 -4.39
C ASP A 88 7.71 -14.57 -5.51
N ASP A 89 8.82 -15.23 -5.24
CA ASP A 89 9.95 -15.36 -6.16
C ASP A 89 9.67 -16.28 -7.34
N GLU A 90 8.66 -17.14 -7.24
CA GLU A 90 8.16 -17.96 -8.35
C GLU A 90 7.12 -17.20 -9.20
N GLY A 91 6.63 -16.05 -8.71
CA GLY A 91 5.65 -15.21 -9.37
C GLY A 91 4.20 -15.56 -8.99
N ASP A 92 4.00 -16.36 -7.96
CA ASP A 92 2.68 -16.67 -7.42
C ASP A 92 2.16 -15.50 -6.59
N PHE A 93 0.86 -15.26 -6.68
CA PHE A 93 0.20 -14.22 -5.89
C PHE A 93 0.19 -14.60 -4.41
N VAL A 94 0.60 -13.66 -3.56
CA VAL A 94 0.66 -13.83 -2.11
C VAL A 94 -0.44 -13.00 -1.44
N ALA A 95 -0.42 -11.68 -1.66
CA ALA A 95 -1.30 -10.75 -0.95
C ALA A 95 -1.45 -9.41 -1.69
N ILE A 96 -2.41 -8.60 -1.25
CA ILE A 96 -2.56 -7.19 -1.61
C ILE A 96 -2.27 -6.35 -0.38
N TYR A 97 -1.26 -5.50 -0.48
CA TYR A 97 -1.03 -4.43 0.48
C TYR A 97 -1.73 -3.16 0.02
N THR A 98 -2.40 -2.44 0.91
CA THR A 98 -3.00 -1.12 0.62
C THR A 98 -2.61 -0.12 1.69
N ALA A 99 -1.97 0.98 1.30
CA ALA A 99 -1.74 2.13 2.16
C ALA A 99 -2.82 3.19 1.94
N ILE A 100 -3.21 3.86 3.03
CA ILE A 100 -4.24 4.89 3.08
C ILE A 100 -3.58 6.20 3.50
N PHE A 101 -3.78 7.25 2.72
CA PHE A 101 -3.23 8.58 2.94
C PHE A 101 -4.34 9.62 3.05
N ASP A 102 -4.09 10.70 3.78
CA ASP A 102 -4.93 11.90 3.69
C ASP A 102 -4.66 12.66 2.38
N LEU A 103 -5.42 13.74 2.15
CA LEU A 103 -5.27 14.55 0.93
C LEU A 103 -3.99 15.40 0.90
N ASP A 104 -3.24 15.44 1.99
CA ASP A 104 -1.92 16.08 2.07
C ASP A 104 -0.77 15.06 1.92
N GLY A 105 -1.11 13.80 1.62
CA GLY A 105 -0.15 12.72 1.40
C GLY A 105 0.51 12.21 2.68
N ASN A 106 -0.10 12.45 3.85
CA ASN A 106 0.32 11.86 5.11
C ASN A 106 -0.31 10.48 5.26
N TYR A 107 0.48 9.51 5.74
CA TYR A 107 0.02 8.16 6.03
C TYR A 107 -1.02 8.19 7.17
N ILE A 108 -2.16 7.55 6.96
CA ILE A 108 -3.22 7.35 7.95
C ILE A 108 -3.12 5.93 8.51
N ASP A 109 -3.18 4.94 7.61
CA ASP A 109 -3.31 3.52 7.97
C ASP A 109 -2.92 2.62 6.78
N ASP A 110 -2.79 1.33 7.02
CA ASP A 110 -2.61 0.32 5.99
C ASP A 110 -3.29 -1.01 6.32
N LEU A 111 -3.44 -1.85 5.30
CA LEU A 111 -3.96 -3.20 5.47
C LEU A 111 -3.35 -4.17 4.46
N MET A 112 -3.28 -5.43 4.87
CA MET A 112 -2.94 -6.57 4.02
C MET A 112 -4.18 -7.44 3.81
N ARG A 113 -4.38 -7.93 2.59
CA ARG A 113 -5.48 -8.84 2.21
C ARG A 113 -5.00 -10.01 1.37
#